data_AF-A0AB37QS29-F1
#
_entry.id   AF-A0AB37QS29-F1
#
_cell.length_a   1.000
_cell.length_b   1.000
_cell.length_c   1.000
_cell.angle_alpha   90.00
_cell.angle_beta   90.00
_cell.angle_gamma   90.00
#
_symmetry.space_group_name_H-M   'P 1'
#
loop_
_entity.id
_entity.type
_entity.pdbx_description
1 polymer ?
#
loop_
_entity_poly.entity_id
_entity_poly.type
_entity_poly.pdbx_seq_one_letter_code
_entity_poly.pdbx_strand_id
1 'polypeptide(L)'
;MMLHTNDYLEYYLTLVGWIINSGVWDMIEDSGLVAAPFAAIIISEWLKARAEGADEGNKGVLSLARVENRFYTAILVIIVCCMPLVTVSIDTLRFDRSRSEQCQYSVPNPADTGWNTSFSTLNGKSAVVPVWWLFVHAMSKAATAASIAAIPCGVDLQQVRMDVNRARINDPLLAQEVADFTNDCYARARARLFMTQPTLNKDQLNDVNWIGSRFFLQTPGYYNDGFSGFRSHTPRTKWPYDATRDASLPQTTGGGGFPTCTQWWSDAS
;
A
#
# COMPACT_ATOMS: atom_id res chain seq x y z
N MET A 1 29.02 -3.20 1.61
CA MET A 1 27.89 -3.12 0.66
C MET A 1 26.62 -3.37 1.45
N MET A 2 25.63 -2.49 1.33
CA MET A 2 24.35 -2.61 2.04
C MET A 2 23.25 -3.00 1.05
N LEU A 3 22.35 -3.88 1.45
CA LEU A 3 21.18 -4.28 0.67
C LEU A 3 20.05 -3.30 0.95
N HIS A 4 19.44 -2.77 -0.12
CA HIS A 4 18.35 -1.80 -0.04
C HIS A 4 17.00 -2.46 -0.35
N THR A 5 15.93 -2.02 0.33
CA THR A 5 14.55 -2.42 0.06
C THR A 5 13.63 -1.20 0.01
N ASN A 6 12.58 -1.28 -0.80
CA ASN A 6 11.66 -0.15 -1.05
C ASN A 6 10.30 -0.38 -0.39
N ASP A 7 10.00 -1.62 0.00
CA ASP A 7 8.76 -1.99 0.67
C ASP A 7 9.04 -2.70 2.01
N TYR A 8 8.11 -2.54 2.97
CA TYR A 8 8.23 -3.13 4.29
C TYR A 8 8.15 -4.66 4.26
N LEU A 9 7.37 -5.24 3.33
CA LEU A 9 7.28 -6.69 3.18
C LEU A 9 8.60 -7.24 2.60
N GLU A 10 9.12 -6.56 1.60
CA GLU A 10 10.38 -6.90 0.96
C GLU A 10 11.54 -6.93 1.96
N TYR A 11 11.57 -5.98 2.90
CA TYR A 11 12.56 -5.92 3.97
C TYR A 11 12.69 -7.24 4.75
N TYR A 12 11.57 -7.87 5.11
CA TYR A 12 11.58 -9.16 5.81
C TYR A 12 11.81 -10.33 4.86
N LEU A 13 11.14 -10.35 3.71
CA LEU A 13 11.21 -11.47 2.76
C LEU A 13 12.58 -11.64 2.11
N THR A 14 13.31 -10.54 1.87
CA THR A 14 14.68 -10.63 1.35
C THR A 14 15.60 -11.35 2.34
N LEU A 15 15.49 -11.06 3.64
CA LEU A 15 16.26 -11.78 4.64
C LEU A 15 15.87 -13.26 4.72
N VAL A 16 14.56 -13.58 4.72
CA VAL A 16 14.06 -14.96 4.69
C VAL A 16 14.63 -15.73 3.51
N GLY A 17 14.60 -15.14 2.31
CA GLY A 17 15.15 -15.74 1.10
C GLY A 17 16.63 -16.08 1.24
N TRP A 18 17.41 -15.17 1.84
CA TRP A 18 18.83 -15.41 2.08
C TRP A 18 19.10 -16.46 3.16
N ILE A 19 18.28 -16.53 4.22
CA ILE A 19 18.40 -17.58 5.24
C ILE A 19 18.15 -18.96 4.61
N ILE A 20 17.11 -19.08 3.79
CA ILE A 20 16.83 -20.33 3.06
C ILE A 20 18.00 -20.66 2.13
N ASN A 21 18.52 -19.68 1.39
CA ASN A 21 19.65 -19.90 0.49
C ASN A 21 20.92 -20.34 1.24
N SER A 22 21.23 -19.77 2.40
CA SER A 22 22.34 -20.24 3.25
C SER A 22 22.13 -21.70 3.66
N GLY A 23 20.93 -22.08 4.10
CA GLY A 23 20.64 -23.48 4.43
C GLY A 23 20.74 -24.44 3.24
N VAL A 24 20.36 -24.01 2.03
CA VAL A 24 20.56 -24.79 0.79
C VAL A 24 22.04 -24.92 0.47
N TRP A 25 22.82 -23.85 0.63
CA TRP A 25 24.27 -23.89 0.41
C TRP A 25 24.96 -24.87 1.37
N ASP A 26 24.65 -24.79 2.67
CA ASP A 26 25.20 -25.69 3.68
C ASP A 26 24.91 -27.16 3.34
N MET A 27 23.68 -27.46 2.87
CA MET A 27 23.33 -28.80 2.40
C MET A 27 24.15 -29.24 1.18
N ILE A 28 24.42 -28.35 0.22
CA ILE A 28 25.23 -28.64 -0.97
C ILE A 28 26.69 -28.91 -0.57
N GLU A 29 27.21 -28.16 0.40
CA GLU A 29 28.55 -28.32 0.96
C GLU A 29 28.69 -29.65 1.71
N ASP A 30 27.79 -29.93 2.65
CA ASP A 30 27.79 -31.16 3.46
C ASP A 30 27.61 -32.43 2.61
N SER A 31 26.81 -32.36 1.55
CA SER A 31 26.63 -33.48 0.61
C SER A 31 27.79 -33.67 -0.35
N GLY A 32 28.74 -32.73 -0.42
CA GLY A 32 29.84 -32.74 -1.39
C GLY A 32 29.39 -32.48 -2.83
N LEU A 33 28.16 -32.03 -3.04
CA LEU A 33 27.60 -31.77 -4.38
C LEU A 33 28.35 -30.62 -5.09
N VAL A 34 29.07 -29.77 -4.35
CA VAL A 34 30.01 -28.78 -4.90
C VAL A 34 31.05 -29.42 -5.84
N ALA A 35 31.42 -30.69 -5.63
CA ALA A 35 32.38 -31.42 -6.46
C ALA A 35 31.79 -31.91 -7.80
N ALA A 36 30.46 -31.98 -7.93
CA ALA A 36 29.78 -32.48 -9.12
C ALA A 36 30.14 -31.76 -10.43
N PRO A 37 30.17 -30.41 -10.51
CA PRO A 37 30.58 -29.72 -11.73
C PRO A 37 32.02 -30.04 -12.14
N PHE A 38 32.93 -30.22 -11.18
CA PHE A 38 34.32 -30.58 -11.46
C PHE A 38 34.44 -32.00 -12.03
N ALA A 39 33.72 -32.96 -11.45
CA ALA A 39 33.63 -34.31 -12.00
C ALA A 39 33.04 -34.30 -13.42
N ALA A 40 31.99 -33.52 -13.65
CA ALA A 40 31.39 -33.36 -14.97
C ALA A 40 32.37 -32.77 -16.00
N ILE A 41 33.18 -31.77 -15.63
CA ILE A 41 34.22 -31.21 -16.51
C ILE A 41 35.23 -32.30 -16.90
N ILE A 42 35.76 -33.03 -15.92
CA ILE A 42 36.76 -34.10 -16.16
C ILE A 42 36.19 -35.19 -17.07
N ILE A 43 34.98 -35.69 -16.77
CA ILE A 43 34.32 -36.72 -17.59
C ILE A 43 34.04 -36.19 -19.00
N SER A 44 33.57 -34.95 -19.13
CA SER A 44 33.25 -34.37 -20.44
C SER A 44 34.49 -34.21 -21.33
N GLU A 45 35.61 -33.76 -20.78
CA GLU A 45 36.86 -33.63 -21.55
C GLU A 45 37.50 -34.99 -21.83
N TRP A 46 37.37 -35.95 -20.90
CA TRP A 46 37.83 -37.32 -21.14
C TRP A 46 37.08 -38.00 -22.29
N LEU A 47 35.75 -37.86 -22.34
CA LEU A 47 34.93 -38.39 -23.44
C LEU A 47 35.26 -37.70 -24.78
N LYS A 48 35.47 -36.38 -24.78
CA LYS A 48 35.87 -35.64 -26.00
C LYS A 48 37.25 -36.08 -26.50
N ALA A 49 38.23 -36.18 -25.63
CA ALA A 49 39.59 -36.61 -26.00
C ALA A 49 39.60 -38.02 -26.62
N ARG A 50 38.66 -38.90 -26.24
CA ARG A 50 38.47 -40.21 -26.87
C ARG A 50 37.77 -40.15 -28.24
N ALA A 51 36.91 -39.17 -28.46
CA ALA A 51 36.20 -39.00 -29.73
C ALA A 51 37.07 -38.33 -30.82
N GLU A 52 38.11 -37.60 -30.43
CA GLU A 52 39.01 -36.89 -31.34
C GLU A 52 39.92 -37.84 -32.15
N GLY A 53 40.14 -37.53 -33.43
CA GLY A 53 40.96 -38.30 -34.39
C GLY A 53 42.47 -38.19 -34.13
N ALA A 54 43.29 -38.88 -34.93
CA ALA A 54 44.76 -38.88 -34.77
C ALA A 54 45.43 -37.53 -35.13
N ASP A 55 44.71 -36.61 -35.77
CA ASP A 55 45.21 -35.35 -36.31
C ASP A 55 45.39 -34.22 -35.27
N GLU A 56 44.94 -34.42 -34.02
CA GLU A 56 44.98 -33.41 -32.94
C GLU A 56 46.33 -33.33 -32.20
N GLY A 57 47.33 -34.13 -32.59
CA GLY A 57 48.64 -34.16 -31.94
C GLY A 57 48.61 -34.79 -30.53
N ASN A 58 49.38 -34.24 -29.57
CA ASN A 58 49.45 -34.79 -28.21
C ASN A 58 48.18 -34.48 -27.39
N LYS A 59 47.22 -35.40 -27.48
CA LYS A 59 45.91 -35.33 -26.81
C LYS A 59 45.99 -35.15 -25.29
N GLY A 60 47.05 -35.64 -24.64
CA GLY A 60 47.22 -35.53 -23.19
C GLY A 60 47.48 -34.09 -22.75
N VAL A 61 48.37 -33.39 -23.45
CA VAL A 61 48.73 -32.00 -23.11
C VAL A 61 47.58 -31.05 -23.44
N LEU A 62 46.91 -31.26 -24.59
CA LEU A 62 45.78 -30.42 -24.99
C LEU A 62 44.56 -30.60 -24.08
N SER A 63 44.22 -31.83 -23.71
CA SER A 63 43.11 -32.09 -22.77
C SER A 63 43.40 -31.54 -21.38
N LEU A 64 44.65 -31.62 -20.90
CA LEU A 64 45.04 -31.03 -19.61
C LEU A 64 44.83 -29.51 -19.59
N ALA A 65 45.31 -28.81 -20.62
CA ALA A 65 45.15 -27.35 -20.72
C ALA A 65 43.66 -26.92 -20.81
N ARG A 66 42.83 -27.71 -21.50
CA ARG A 66 41.37 -27.45 -21.57
C ARG A 66 40.70 -27.67 -20.21
N VAL A 67 41.04 -28.76 -19.52
CA VAL A 67 40.53 -29.05 -18.18
C VAL A 67 40.95 -27.93 -17.22
N GLU A 68 42.22 -27.54 -17.22
CA GLU A 68 42.76 -26.47 -16.37
C GLU A 68 41.98 -25.16 -16.53
N ASN A 69 41.79 -24.67 -17.75
CA ASN A 69 41.06 -23.42 -18.00
C ASN A 69 39.59 -23.52 -17.53
N ARG A 70 38.92 -24.65 -17.82
CA ARG A 70 37.54 -24.88 -17.37
C ARG A 70 37.44 -25.00 -15.86
N PHE A 71 38.42 -25.62 -15.22
CA PHE A 71 38.49 -25.79 -13.77
C PHE A 71 38.66 -24.45 -13.07
N TYR A 72 39.58 -23.60 -13.55
CA TYR A 72 39.75 -22.24 -13.02
C TYR A 72 38.52 -21.38 -13.21
N THR A 73 37.87 -21.47 -14.37
CA THR A 73 36.60 -20.76 -14.62
C THR A 73 35.51 -21.23 -13.66
N ALA A 74 35.38 -22.54 -13.43
CA ALA A 74 34.42 -23.10 -12.50
C ALA A 74 34.69 -22.68 -11.04
N ILE A 75 35.95 -22.69 -10.61
CA ILE A 75 36.34 -22.19 -9.28
C ILE A 75 35.93 -20.72 -9.12
N LEU A 76 36.22 -19.88 -10.12
CA LEU A 76 35.87 -18.46 -10.06
C LEU A 76 34.35 -18.27 -9.94
N VAL A 77 33.56 -19.00 -10.73
CA VAL A 77 32.10 -18.95 -10.66
C VAL A 77 31.60 -19.37 -9.27
N ILE A 78 32.15 -20.45 -8.70
CA ILE A 78 31.74 -20.92 -7.37
C ILE A 78 32.08 -19.86 -6.31
N ILE A 79 33.29 -19.30 -6.31
CA ILE A 79 33.71 -18.29 -5.33
C ILE A 79 32.83 -17.03 -5.42
N VAL A 80 32.53 -16.56 -6.63
CA VAL A 80 31.86 -15.28 -6.84
C VAL A 80 30.33 -15.40 -6.70
N CYS A 81 29.75 -16.47 -7.26
CA CYS A 81 28.30 -16.62 -7.38
C CYS A 81 27.67 -17.50 -6.30
N CYS A 82 28.43 -18.44 -5.73
CA CYS A 82 27.86 -19.49 -4.87
C CYS A 82 28.35 -19.40 -3.43
N MET A 83 29.65 -19.15 -3.22
CA MET A 83 30.22 -19.05 -1.88
C MET A 83 29.67 -17.81 -1.15
N PRO A 84 29.05 -18.01 0.03
CA PRO A 84 28.51 -16.91 0.78
C PRO A 84 29.62 -16.25 1.61
N LEU A 85 29.93 -14.98 1.31
CA LEU A 85 31.06 -14.25 1.93
C LEU A 85 30.63 -13.07 2.79
N VAL A 86 29.41 -12.56 2.60
CA VAL A 86 28.94 -11.33 3.24
C VAL A 86 27.75 -11.61 4.14
N THR A 87 27.86 -11.26 5.41
CA THR A 87 26.76 -11.42 6.36
C THR A 87 25.71 -10.32 6.19
N VAL A 88 24.45 -10.71 6.21
CA VAL A 88 23.28 -9.84 6.11
C VAL A 88 22.32 -10.19 7.24
N SER A 89 21.93 -9.18 8.00
CA SER A 89 20.89 -9.23 9.02
C SER A 89 19.89 -8.09 8.84
N ILE A 90 18.81 -8.12 9.61
CA ILE A 90 17.82 -7.02 9.71
C ILE A 90 18.52 -5.67 9.91
N ASP A 91 19.52 -5.59 10.79
CA ASP A 91 20.23 -4.33 11.09
C ASP A 91 21.07 -3.79 9.92
N THR A 92 21.52 -4.67 9.03
CA THR A 92 22.32 -4.29 7.86
C THR A 92 21.48 -3.91 6.65
N LEU A 93 20.20 -4.29 6.63
CA LEU A 93 19.26 -3.95 5.57
C LEU A 93 18.81 -2.49 5.72
N ARG A 94 18.79 -1.75 4.61
CA ARG A 94 18.37 -0.35 4.58
C ARG A 94 17.05 -0.20 3.84
N PHE A 95 16.06 0.33 4.53
CA PHE A 95 14.78 0.71 3.95
C PHE A 95 14.87 2.12 3.35
N ASP A 96 14.69 2.25 2.03
CA ASP A 96 14.75 3.52 1.32
C ASP A 96 13.36 4.17 1.20
N ARG A 97 13.25 5.41 1.68
CA ARG A 97 12.02 6.21 1.70
C ARG A 97 12.06 7.45 0.83
N SER A 98 13.19 7.71 0.16
CA SER A 98 13.44 8.95 -0.57
C SER A 98 12.32 9.29 -1.57
N ARG A 99 11.81 8.29 -2.31
CA ARG A 99 10.70 8.47 -3.26
C ARG A 99 9.35 8.69 -2.59
N SER A 100 9.07 7.98 -1.50
CA SER A 100 7.84 8.13 -0.72
C SER A 100 7.71 9.55 -0.16
N GLU A 101 8.81 10.07 0.38
CA GLU A 101 8.91 11.46 0.86
C GLU A 101 8.74 12.48 -0.28
N GLN A 102 9.38 12.24 -1.42
CA GLN A 102 9.25 13.09 -2.61
C GLN A 102 7.81 13.14 -3.13
N CYS A 103 7.10 12.01 -3.12
CA CYS A 103 5.74 11.92 -3.60
C CYS A 103 4.68 12.22 -2.54
N GLN A 104 5.08 12.67 -1.33
CA GLN A 104 4.15 12.94 -0.22
C GLN A 104 3.24 11.75 0.10
N TYR A 105 3.73 10.53 -0.14
CA TYR A 105 3.05 9.29 0.18
C TYR A 105 3.77 8.61 1.34
N SER A 106 3.12 8.48 2.49
CA SER A 106 3.75 7.92 3.69
C SER A 106 3.66 6.40 3.69
N VAL A 107 4.81 5.73 3.58
CA VAL A 107 4.93 4.28 3.80
C VAL A 107 5.34 4.06 5.28
N PRO A 108 4.67 3.18 6.05
CA PRO A 108 5.04 2.89 7.43
C PRO A 108 6.40 2.21 7.53
N ASN A 109 7.14 2.38 8.65
CA ASN A 109 8.43 1.69 8.80
C ASN A 109 8.19 0.20 8.98
N PRO A 110 9.12 -0.66 8.55
CA PRO A 110 9.02 -2.09 8.83
C PRO A 110 8.73 -2.39 10.31
N ALA A 111 9.31 -1.62 11.23
CA ALA A 111 9.10 -1.75 12.68
C ALA A 111 7.74 -1.24 13.18
N ASP A 112 7.14 -0.26 12.49
CA ASP A 112 5.85 0.36 12.85
C ASP A 112 4.64 -0.38 12.24
N THR A 113 4.90 -1.45 11.47
CA THR A 113 3.86 -2.33 10.92
C THR A 113 3.63 -3.54 11.82
N GLY A 114 2.44 -4.16 11.71
CA GLY A 114 2.15 -5.44 12.37
C GLY A 114 3.03 -6.62 11.92
N TRP A 115 3.86 -6.44 10.90
CA TRP A 115 4.77 -7.49 10.41
C TRP A 115 5.96 -7.75 11.32
N ASN A 116 6.33 -6.79 12.17
CA ASN A 116 7.40 -6.99 13.15
C ASN A 116 7.09 -8.16 14.11
N THR A 117 5.82 -8.31 14.52
CA THR A 117 5.40 -9.43 15.36
C THR A 117 5.31 -10.76 14.62
N SER A 118 4.97 -10.74 13.32
CA SER A 118 4.88 -11.94 12.48
C SER A 118 6.24 -12.50 12.10
N PHE A 119 7.26 -11.64 12.03
CA PHE A 119 8.63 -11.99 11.65
C PHE A 119 9.62 -11.93 12.83
N SER A 120 9.13 -12.02 14.07
CA SER A 120 9.96 -11.95 15.29
C SER A 120 11.02 -13.06 15.37
N THR A 121 10.79 -14.21 14.73
CA THR A 121 11.73 -15.34 14.63
C THR A 121 12.95 -15.06 13.75
N LEU A 122 12.90 -14.02 12.92
CA LEU A 122 14.04 -13.55 12.11
C LEU A 122 14.95 -12.62 12.89
N ASN A 123 14.48 -12.09 14.03
CA ASN A 123 15.27 -11.19 14.85
C ASN A 123 16.43 -11.97 15.50
N GLY A 124 17.67 -11.53 15.26
CA GLY A 124 18.89 -12.23 15.68
C GLY A 124 19.36 -13.34 14.74
N LYS A 125 18.68 -13.57 13.60
CA LYS A 125 19.21 -14.42 12.52
C LYS A 125 19.96 -13.58 11.49
N SER A 126 21.08 -14.11 11.03
CA SER A 126 21.86 -13.56 9.93
C SER A 126 21.98 -14.60 8.83
N ALA A 127 21.84 -14.18 7.58
CA ALA A 127 22.18 -14.97 6.42
C ALA A 127 23.55 -14.55 5.88
N VAL A 128 24.14 -15.40 5.06
CA VAL A 128 25.38 -15.07 4.35
C VAL A 128 25.12 -15.14 2.86
N VAL A 129 25.53 -14.09 2.14
CA VAL A 129 25.16 -13.83 0.74
C VAL A 129 26.41 -13.82 -0.14
N PRO A 130 26.37 -14.43 -1.34
CA PRO A 130 27.47 -14.34 -2.30
C PRO A 130 27.59 -12.95 -2.93
N VAL A 131 28.80 -12.58 -3.30
CA VAL A 131 29.11 -11.22 -3.80
C VAL A 131 28.38 -10.90 -5.10
N TRP A 132 28.27 -11.87 -6.02
CA TRP A 132 27.52 -11.69 -7.27
C TRP A 132 26.07 -11.26 -7.02
N TRP A 133 25.41 -11.91 -6.07
CA TRP A 133 24.00 -11.64 -5.82
C TRP A 133 23.77 -10.31 -5.09
N LEU A 134 24.73 -9.84 -4.29
CA LEU A 134 24.70 -8.47 -3.78
C LEU A 134 24.73 -7.44 -4.91
N PHE A 135 25.59 -7.68 -5.92
CA PHE A 135 25.67 -6.83 -7.09
C PHE A 135 24.37 -6.87 -7.91
N VAL A 136 23.86 -8.07 -8.21
CA VAL A 136 22.60 -8.25 -8.94
C VAL A 136 21.43 -7.59 -8.21
N HIS A 137 21.35 -7.74 -6.88
CA HIS A 137 20.34 -7.08 -6.06
C HIS A 137 20.44 -5.57 -6.17
N ALA A 138 21.63 -5.00 -5.96
CA ALA A 138 21.84 -3.56 -6.05
C ALA A 138 21.48 -3.01 -7.44
N MET A 139 21.85 -3.71 -8.51
CA MET A 139 21.54 -3.30 -9.87
C MET A 139 20.04 -3.41 -10.18
N SER A 140 19.38 -4.49 -9.76
CA SER A 140 17.94 -4.68 -9.88
C SER A 140 17.17 -3.58 -9.12
N LYS A 141 17.64 -3.23 -7.93
CA LYS A 141 17.11 -2.13 -7.13
C LYS A 141 17.27 -0.78 -7.78
N ALA A 142 18.46 -0.50 -8.30
CA ALA A 142 18.70 0.75 -9.02
C ALA A 142 17.79 0.87 -10.26
N ALA A 143 17.62 -0.20 -11.04
CA ALA A 143 16.75 -0.21 -12.22
C ALA A 143 15.28 0.02 -11.83
N THR A 144 14.80 -0.66 -10.79
CA THR A 144 13.43 -0.48 -10.29
C THR A 144 13.21 0.93 -9.75
N ALA A 145 14.15 1.45 -8.96
CA ALA A 145 14.10 2.80 -8.41
C ALA A 145 14.12 3.87 -9.52
N ALA A 146 14.95 3.70 -10.55
CA ALA A 146 14.98 4.58 -11.72
C ALA A 146 13.66 4.55 -12.51
N SER A 147 13.04 3.38 -12.63
CA SER A 147 11.76 3.23 -13.33
C SER A 147 10.63 3.92 -12.56
N ILE A 148 10.60 3.74 -11.23
CA ILE A 148 9.67 4.46 -10.34
C ILE A 148 9.96 5.96 -10.37
N ALA A 149 11.23 6.37 -10.47
CA ALA A 149 11.65 7.77 -10.55
C ALA A 149 11.06 8.51 -11.76
N ALA A 150 10.86 7.81 -12.88
CA ALA A 150 10.24 8.36 -14.08
C ALA A 150 8.74 8.66 -13.91
N ILE A 151 8.08 8.07 -12.92
CA ILE A 151 6.67 8.35 -12.63
C ILE A 151 6.56 9.70 -11.91
N PRO A 152 5.81 10.67 -12.44
CA PRO A 152 5.62 11.96 -11.80
C PRO A 152 4.77 11.79 -10.53
N CYS A 153 5.22 12.37 -9.41
CA CYS A 153 4.48 12.39 -8.14
C CYS A 153 3.25 13.33 -8.14
N GLY A 154 2.75 13.73 -9.30
CA GLY A 154 1.69 14.73 -9.41
C GLY A 154 0.34 14.17 -8.96
N VAL A 155 -0.48 15.01 -8.32
CA VAL A 155 -1.91 14.73 -8.19
C VAL A 155 -2.50 14.73 -9.60
N ASP A 156 -3.00 13.59 -10.06
CA ASP A 156 -3.66 13.52 -11.35
C ASP A 156 -4.99 14.26 -11.26
N LEU A 157 -5.06 15.45 -11.87
CA LEU A 157 -6.29 16.23 -11.96
C LEU A 157 -7.42 15.44 -12.65
N GLN A 158 -7.09 14.47 -13.51
CA GLN A 158 -8.08 13.55 -14.09
C GLN A 158 -8.68 12.62 -13.03
N GLN A 159 -7.84 12.06 -12.15
CA GLN A 159 -8.31 11.20 -11.06
C GLN A 159 -9.18 11.98 -10.07
N VAL A 160 -8.75 13.19 -9.67
CA VAL A 160 -9.58 14.08 -8.85
C VAL A 160 -10.91 14.38 -9.53
N ARG A 161 -10.90 14.63 -10.85
CA ARG A 161 -12.13 14.84 -11.62
C ARG A 161 -13.02 13.60 -11.66
N MET A 162 -12.45 12.40 -11.78
CA MET A 162 -13.22 11.14 -11.75
C MET A 162 -13.84 10.91 -10.38
N ASP A 163 -13.11 11.15 -9.29
CA ASP A 163 -13.62 11.00 -7.93
C ASP A 163 -14.71 12.03 -7.63
N VAL A 164 -14.53 13.28 -8.06
CA VAL A 164 -15.59 14.32 -7.99
C VAL A 164 -16.81 13.92 -8.81
N ASN A 165 -16.63 13.37 -10.02
CA ASN A 165 -17.74 12.89 -10.85
C ASN A 165 -18.47 11.70 -10.20
N ARG A 166 -17.76 10.80 -9.52
CA ARG A 166 -18.36 9.69 -8.76
C ARG A 166 -19.13 10.16 -7.53
N ALA A 167 -18.67 11.22 -6.88
CA ALA A 167 -19.34 11.82 -5.73
C ALA A 167 -20.48 12.78 -6.12
N ARG A 168 -20.67 13.06 -7.41
CA ARG A 168 -21.70 14.00 -7.89
C ARG A 168 -23.10 13.37 -7.81
N ILE A 169 -24.04 14.11 -7.23
CA ILE A 169 -25.47 13.80 -7.29
C ILE A 169 -25.94 14.08 -8.73
N ASN A 170 -26.41 13.04 -9.45
CA ASN A 170 -26.80 13.15 -10.86
C ASN A 170 -28.15 13.86 -11.06
N ASP A 171 -29.09 13.72 -10.13
CA ASP A 171 -30.40 14.36 -10.19
C ASP A 171 -30.30 15.82 -9.69
N PRO A 172 -30.57 16.83 -10.55
CA PRO A 172 -30.49 18.24 -10.16
C PRO A 172 -31.52 18.60 -9.08
N LEU A 173 -32.69 17.95 -9.02
CA LEU A 173 -33.70 18.22 -8.00
C LEU A 173 -33.23 17.72 -6.64
N LEU A 174 -32.63 16.52 -6.59
CA LEU A 174 -32.04 15.98 -5.37
C LEU A 174 -30.83 16.80 -4.90
N ALA A 175 -29.99 17.26 -5.83
CA ALA A 175 -28.86 18.11 -5.50
C ALA A 175 -29.32 19.44 -4.87
N GLN A 176 -30.39 20.03 -5.40
CA GLN A 176 -31.02 21.22 -4.82
C GLN A 176 -31.65 20.91 -3.45
N GLU A 177 -32.37 19.81 -3.31
CA GLU A 177 -32.97 19.40 -2.03
C GLU A 177 -31.91 19.20 -0.94
N VAL A 178 -30.78 18.56 -1.26
CA VAL A 178 -29.63 18.40 -0.36
C VAL A 178 -28.99 19.75 -0.02
N ALA A 179 -28.84 20.66 -0.99
CA ALA A 179 -28.30 21.99 -0.75
C ALA A 179 -29.21 22.79 0.20
N ASP A 180 -30.51 22.74 -0.02
CA ASP A 180 -31.48 23.43 0.82
C ASP A 180 -31.51 22.85 2.24
N PHE A 181 -31.50 21.51 2.38
CA PHE A 181 -31.39 20.87 3.69
C PHE A 181 -30.09 21.26 4.42
N THR A 182 -28.99 21.34 3.67
CA THR A 182 -27.69 21.75 4.22
C THR A 182 -27.73 23.18 4.76
N ASN A 183 -28.41 24.09 4.07
CA ASN A 183 -28.53 25.49 4.49
C ASN A 183 -29.53 25.68 5.65
N ASP A 184 -30.71 25.05 5.56
CA ASP A 184 -31.81 25.30 6.48
C ASP A 184 -31.66 24.50 7.79
N CYS A 185 -31.11 23.30 7.71
CA CYS A 185 -30.94 22.39 8.85
C CYS A 185 -29.49 22.34 9.31
N TYR A 186 -28.59 21.81 8.48
CA TYR A 186 -27.23 21.46 8.90
C TYR A 186 -26.39 22.67 9.32
N ALA A 187 -26.40 23.75 8.54
CA ALA A 187 -25.63 24.96 8.85
C ALA A 187 -26.07 25.58 10.18
N ARG A 188 -27.37 25.58 10.47
CA ARG A 188 -27.92 26.10 11.73
C ARG A 188 -27.60 25.21 12.92
N ALA A 189 -27.71 23.89 12.74
CA ALA A 189 -27.33 22.93 13.77
C ALA A 189 -25.84 23.04 14.12
N ARG A 190 -24.97 23.15 13.11
CA ARG A 190 -23.54 23.42 13.33
C ARG A 190 -23.30 24.76 14.02
N ALA A 191 -23.95 25.84 13.57
CA ALA A 191 -23.80 27.15 14.20
C ALA A 191 -24.19 27.09 15.68
N ARG A 192 -25.30 26.41 16.02
CA ARG A 192 -25.70 26.20 17.42
C ARG A 192 -24.66 25.37 18.18
N LEU A 193 -24.13 24.30 17.59
CA LEU A 193 -23.09 23.46 18.20
C LEU A 193 -21.82 24.26 18.53
N PHE A 194 -21.40 25.14 17.61
CA PHE A 194 -20.26 26.03 17.83
C PHE A 194 -20.50 27.06 18.93
N MET A 195 -21.74 27.52 19.10
CA MET A 195 -22.11 28.47 20.16
C MET A 195 -22.25 27.79 21.53
N THR A 196 -22.81 26.58 21.59
CA THR A 196 -23.06 25.87 22.85
C THR A 196 -21.86 25.09 23.36
N GLN A 197 -20.91 24.73 22.49
CA GLN A 197 -19.67 24.00 22.80
C GLN A 197 -19.85 22.82 23.77
N PRO A 198 -20.74 21.86 23.47
CA PRO A 198 -20.92 20.70 24.33
C PRO A 198 -19.68 19.79 24.28
N THR A 199 -19.43 19.07 25.36
CA THR A 199 -18.35 18.06 25.41
C THR A 199 -18.75 16.85 24.56
N LEU A 200 -18.05 16.64 23.45
CA LEU A 200 -18.27 15.51 22.54
C LEU A 200 -17.14 14.48 22.63
N ASN A 201 -17.46 13.20 22.47
CA ASN A 201 -16.47 12.15 22.30
C ASN A 201 -15.92 12.10 20.85
N LYS A 202 -14.87 11.31 20.61
CA LYS A 202 -14.20 11.25 19.29
C LYS A 202 -15.14 10.79 18.15
N ASP A 203 -16.06 9.88 18.45
CA ASP A 203 -17.01 9.37 17.46
C ASP A 203 -18.08 10.43 17.12
N GLN A 204 -18.56 11.17 18.12
CA GLN A 204 -19.49 12.29 17.95
C GLN A 204 -18.85 13.44 17.18
N LEU A 205 -17.57 13.75 17.42
CA LEU A 205 -16.83 14.77 16.68
C LEU A 205 -16.74 14.46 15.18
N ASN A 206 -16.63 13.18 14.81
CA ASN A 206 -16.68 12.76 13.41
C ASN A 206 -18.11 12.77 12.87
N ASP A 207 -19.09 12.33 13.66
CA ASP A 207 -20.50 12.27 13.26
C ASP A 207 -21.09 13.64 12.92
N VAL A 208 -20.76 14.70 13.67
CA VAL A 208 -21.26 16.07 13.42
C VAL A 208 -20.74 16.71 12.12
N ASN A 209 -19.71 16.12 11.49
CA ASN A 209 -19.20 16.58 10.19
C ASN A 209 -20.05 16.09 9.01
N TRP A 210 -21.07 15.25 9.26
CA TRP A 210 -21.97 14.75 8.25
C TRP A 210 -23.35 15.41 8.33
N ILE A 211 -23.96 15.72 7.17
CA ILE A 211 -25.29 16.37 7.10
C ILE A 211 -26.38 15.56 7.80
N GLY A 212 -26.26 14.23 7.78
CA GLY A 212 -27.14 13.27 8.43
C GLY A 212 -26.65 12.78 9.78
N SER A 213 -25.89 13.61 10.51
CA SER A 213 -25.36 13.29 11.83
C SER A 213 -26.44 12.70 12.75
N ARG A 214 -26.15 11.54 13.34
CA ARG A 214 -27.02 10.92 14.36
C ARG A 214 -27.12 11.79 15.60
N PHE A 215 -26.04 12.47 15.95
CA PHE A 215 -26.02 13.42 17.06
C PHE A 215 -27.06 14.53 16.85
N PHE A 216 -27.12 15.15 15.66
CA PHE A 216 -28.11 16.19 15.37
C PHE A 216 -29.55 15.66 15.28
N LEU A 217 -29.74 14.42 14.82
CA LEU A 217 -31.05 13.77 14.75
C LEU A 217 -31.59 13.33 16.12
N GLN A 218 -30.74 12.97 17.07
CA GLN A 218 -31.17 12.41 18.36
C GLN A 218 -31.17 13.45 19.48
N THR A 219 -30.30 14.47 19.41
CA THR A 219 -30.12 15.44 20.49
C THR A 219 -31.16 16.56 20.38
N PRO A 220 -31.94 16.81 21.45
CA PRO A 220 -32.89 17.93 21.50
C PRO A 220 -32.20 19.28 21.27
N GLY A 221 -32.87 20.17 20.55
CA GLY A 221 -32.34 21.50 20.20
C GLY A 221 -31.56 21.58 18.88
N TYR A 222 -31.38 20.48 18.15
CA TYR A 222 -30.82 20.49 16.80
C TYR A 222 -31.90 20.19 15.75
N TYR A 223 -31.86 19.01 15.10
CA TYR A 223 -32.91 18.64 14.15
C TYR A 223 -34.17 18.21 14.88
N ASN A 224 -34.01 17.46 15.97
CA ASN A 224 -35.12 16.94 16.77
C ASN A 224 -35.48 17.88 17.91
N ASP A 225 -36.25 18.92 17.63
CA ASP A 225 -36.68 19.90 18.65
C ASP A 225 -38.19 20.22 18.53
N GLY A 226 -38.97 19.20 18.17
CA GLY A 226 -40.42 19.29 17.99
C GLY A 226 -40.86 20.39 17.01
N PHE A 227 -42.02 21.00 17.25
CA PHE A 227 -42.56 22.11 16.46
C PHE A 227 -41.82 23.43 16.66
N SER A 228 -40.80 23.50 17.53
CA SER A 228 -39.94 24.67 17.74
C SER A 228 -38.57 24.54 17.05
N GLY A 229 -38.27 23.38 16.48
CA GLY A 229 -36.99 23.09 15.86
C GLY A 229 -36.74 23.74 14.51
N PHE A 230 -35.52 23.51 14.00
CA PHE A 230 -35.15 23.87 12.64
C PHE A 230 -36.07 23.18 11.63
N ARG A 231 -36.37 23.86 10.53
CA ARG A 231 -37.31 23.44 9.49
C ARG A 231 -36.91 24.02 8.14
N SER A 232 -37.49 23.50 7.06
CA SER A 232 -37.38 24.09 5.73
C SER A 232 -37.88 25.55 5.73
N HIS A 233 -37.15 26.46 5.10
CA HIS A 233 -37.56 27.88 4.93
C HIS A 233 -38.51 28.07 3.77
N THR A 234 -38.43 27.17 2.79
CA THR A 234 -39.29 27.17 1.61
C THR A 234 -40.37 26.10 1.73
N PRO A 235 -41.57 26.32 1.19
CA PRO A 235 -42.61 25.31 1.16
C PRO A 235 -42.16 24.13 0.27
N ARG A 236 -42.32 22.90 0.75
CA ARG A 236 -41.97 21.67 0.02
C ARG A 236 -43.26 20.97 -0.38
N THR A 237 -43.44 20.67 -1.67
CA THR A 237 -44.67 20.04 -2.18
C THR A 237 -44.86 18.60 -1.72
N LYS A 238 -43.77 17.87 -1.42
CA LYS A 238 -43.82 16.49 -0.92
C LYS A 238 -44.40 16.39 0.50
N TRP A 239 -44.32 17.46 1.29
CA TRP A 239 -44.93 17.52 2.62
C TRP A 239 -46.14 18.45 2.58
N PRO A 240 -47.36 17.98 2.83
CA PRO A 240 -48.52 18.86 2.86
C PRO A 240 -48.41 19.87 4.01
N TYR A 241 -49.06 21.02 3.82
CA TYR A 241 -49.22 22.03 4.87
C TYR A 241 -50.00 21.45 6.06
N ASP A 242 -49.42 21.54 7.24
CA ASP A 242 -50.01 21.06 8.49
C ASP A 242 -50.41 22.25 9.36
N ALA A 243 -51.71 22.39 9.65
CA ALA A 243 -52.24 23.52 10.40
C ALA A 243 -51.73 23.64 11.85
N THR A 244 -51.16 22.57 12.41
CA THR A 244 -50.55 22.55 13.75
C THR A 244 -49.05 22.83 13.71
N ARG A 245 -48.31 22.26 12.74
CA ARG A 245 -46.87 22.48 12.56
C ARG A 245 -46.55 23.85 11.96
N ASP A 246 -47.35 24.26 10.97
CA ASP A 246 -47.11 25.39 10.08
C ASP A 246 -48.00 26.59 10.39
N ALA A 247 -48.70 26.58 11.54
CA ALA A 247 -49.72 27.57 11.92
C ALA A 247 -49.33 29.05 11.76
N SER A 248 -48.04 29.38 11.86
CA SER A 248 -47.50 30.74 11.75
C SER A 248 -46.82 31.03 10.39
N LEU A 249 -46.90 30.12 9.43
CA LEU A 249 -46.22 30.17 8.15
C LEU A 249 -47.24 30.38 7.00
N PRO A 250 -46.83 31.02 5.89
CA PRO A 250 -47.74 31.30 4.79
C PRO A 250 -48.18 30.00 4.10
N GLN A 251 -49.50 29.79 4.02
CA GLN A 251 -50.07 28.72 3.21
C GLN A 251 -49.97 29.10 1.73
N THR A 252 -49.14 28.39 0.98
CA THR A 252 -48.95 28.65 -0.44
C THR A 252 -49.97 27.93 -1.31
N THR A 253 -50.27 28.48 -2.50
CA THR A 253 -51.28 27.94 -3.44
C THR A 253 -50.99 26.50 -3.89
N GLY A 254 -49.74 26.03 -3.75
CA GLY A 254 -49.31 24.67 -4.07
C GLY A 254 -49.47 23.66 -2.92
N GLY A 255 -50.03 24.04 -1.76
CA GLY A 255 -50.31 23.14 -0.65
C GLY A 255 -49.08 22.58 0.09
N GLY A 256 -47.87 23.01 -0.28
CA GLY A 256 -46.62 22.59 0.35
C GLY A 256 -46.45 23.19 1.74
N GLY A 257 -46.00 22.35 2.67
CA GLY A 257 -45.73 22.68 4.07
C GLY A 257 -44.25 22.86 4.37
N PHE A 258 -43.94 23.09 5.65
CA PHE A 258 -42.59 23.37 6.13
C PHE A 258 -42.13 22.25 7.09
N PRO A 259 -41.68 21.09 6.57
CA PRO A 259 -41.28 19.97 7.42
C PRO A 259 -40.14 20.35 8.36
N THR A 260 -40.16 19.78 9.56
CA THR A 260 -39.03 19.90 10.49
C THR A 260 -37.82 19.16 9.93
N CYS A 261 -36.60 19.52 10.36
CA CYS A 261 -35.39 18.89 9.85
C CYS A 261 -35.35 17.37 10.10
N THR A 262 -35.93 16.89 11.21
CA THR A 262 -36.08 15.45 11.43
C THR A 262 -37.04 14.83 10.43
N GLN A 263 -38.24 15.41 10.23
CA GLN A 263 -39.22 14.90 9.26
C GLN A 263 -38.64 14.89 7.84
N TRP A 264 -37.97 15.97 7.44
CA TRP A 264 -37.35 16.06 6.12
C TRP A 264 -36.25 15.00 5.91
N TRP A 265 -35.50 14.66 6.96
CA TRP A 265 -34.46 13.63 6.86
C TRP A 265 -34.99 12.20 6.96
N SER A 266 -36.03 11.97 7.78
CA SER A 266 -36.52 10.63 8.11
C SER A 266 -37.68 10.13 7.27
N ASP A 267 -38.50 11.05 6.74
CA ASP A 267 -39.66 10.67 5.94
C ASP A 267 -39.19 10.16 4.58
N ALA A 268 -39.65 8.96 4.21
CA ALA A 268 -39.44 8.46 2.85
C ALA A 268 -40.23 9.34 1.88
N SER A 269 -39.50 10.17 1.14
CA SER A 269 -40.04 11.13 0.17
C SER A 269 -40.61 10.46 -1.07
#